data_AF-A0A916ZLJ4-F1
#
_entry.id   AF-A0A916ZLJ4-F1
#
_cell.length_a   1.000
_cell.length_b   1.000
_cell.length_c   1.000
_cell.angle_alpha   90.00
_cell.angle_beta   90.00
_cell.angle_gamma   90.00
#
_symmetry.space_group_name_H-M   'P 1'
#
loop_
_entity.id
_entity.type
_entity.pdbx_description
1 polymer ?
#
loop_
_entity_poly.entity_id
_entity_poly.type
_entity_poly.pdbx_seq_one_letter_code
_entity_poly.pdbx_strand_id
1 'polypeptide(L)'
;MATRDELYAKFGVTAEAAQLFETALGTLILCVRGLEEGWHAEPDGEAARRLLLDIDRKTLGGLLANLRESFLFDDDLTDLFATALNCRNRVNHGFFERHNYAIATAEGRDAMVADLEQSHQRLFDAWQMASRITTAFNEAFLAAREQATGIRIPEPTDLPKRPVMRGA
;
A
#
# COMPACT_ATOMS: atom_id res chain seq x y z
N MET A 1 24.81 -19.50 1.06
CA MET A 1 25.32 -18.63 2.13
C MET A 1 25.26 -17.20 1.62
N ALA A 2 24.37 -16.43 2.20
CA ALA A 2 24.08 -15.07 1.79
C ALA A 2 25.27 -14.15 2.04
N THR A 3 25.54 -13.31 1.06
CA THR A 3 26.41 -12.15 1.15
C THR A 3 25.67 -10.98 1.81
N ARG A 4 26.41 -9.93 2.18
CA ARG A 4 25.78 -8.69 2.68
C ARG A 4 24.98 -7.98 1.58
N ASP A 5 25.45 -8.06 0.34
CA ASP A 5 24.78 -7.43 -0.79
C ASP A 5 23.44 -8.12 -1.08
N GLU A 6 23.38 -9.45 -1.06
CA GLU A 6 22.12 -10.19 -1.17
C GLU A 6 21.16 -9.86 -0.03
N LEU A 7 21.66 -9.74 1.20
CA LEU A 7 20.86 -9.32 2.35
C LEU A 7 20.28 -7.90 2.17
N TYR A 8 21.10 -6.93 1.77
CA TYR A 8 20.65 -5.56 1.55
C TYR A 8 19.70 -5.44 0.36
N ALA A 9 19.97 -6.18 -0.72
CA ALA A 9 19.07 -6.27 -1.86
C ALA A 9 17.70 -6.82 -1.42
N LYS A 10 17.70 -7.91 -0.63
CA LYS A 10 16.46 -8.48 -0.12
C LYS A 10 15.73 -7.55 0.84
N PHE A 11 16.46 -6.81 1.67
CA PHE A 11 15.88 -5.78 2.53
C PHE A 11 15.18 -4.71 1.69
N GLY A 12 15.82 -4.24 0.60
CA GLY A 12 15.24 -3.28 -0.33
C GLY A 12 13.93 -3.77 -0.97
N VAL A 13 13.90 -5.00 -1.48
CA VAL A 13 12.68 -5.61 -2.04
C VAL A 13 11.57 -5.73 -0.98
N THR A 14 11.95 -6.07 0.25
CA THR A 14 10.99 -6.17 1.37
C THR A 14 10.42 -4.78 1.75
N ALA A 15 11.27 -3.76 1.74
CA ALA A 15 10.86 -2.38 2.01
C ALA A 15 9.96 -1.82 0.89
N GLU A 16 10.24 -2.15 -0.37
CA GLU A 16 9.36 -1.82 -1.51
C GLU A 16 7.96 -2.40 -1.32
N ALA A 17 7.85 -3.70 -0.99
CA ALA A 17 6.55 -4.33 -0.73
C ALA A 17 5.79 -3.64 0.41
N ALA A 18 6.49 -3.18 1.46
CA ALA A 18 5.87 -2.38 2.52
C ALA A 18 5.33 -1.04 2.02
N GLN A 19 6.09 -0.32 1.20
CA GLN A 19 5.66 0.97 0.64
C GLN A 19 4.49 0.82 -0.32
N LEU A 20 4.48 -0.24 -1.13
CA LEU A 20 3.36 -0.57 -2.02
C LEU A 20 2.09 -0.86 -1.21
N PHE A 21 2.20 -1.64 -0.13
CA PHE A 21 1.07 -1.89 0.77
C PHE A 21 0.52 -0.60 1.38
N GLU A 22 1.39 0.29 1.89
CA GLU A 22 0.99 1.59 2.45
C GLU A 22 0.24 2.45 1.42
N THR A 23 0.78 2.53 0.20
CA THR A 23 0.21 3.32 -0.89
C THR A 23 -1.16 2.79 -1.30
N ALA A 24 -1.30 1.45 -1.40
CA ALA A 24 -2.57 0.82 -1.73
C ALA A 24 -3.64 1.10 -0.66
N LEU A 25 -3.26 1.06 0.63
CA LEU A 25 -4.18 1.33 1.73
C LEU A 25 -4.57 2.82 1.80
N GLY A 26 -3.63 3.74 1.60
CA GLY A 26 -3.92 5.18 1.54
C GLY A 26 -4.90 5.51 0.41
N THR A 27 -4.68 4.91 -0.76
CA THR A 27 -5.61 5.04 -1.90
C THR A 27 -6.99 4.47 -1.58
N LEU A 28 -7.06 3.30 -0.91
CA LEU A 28 -8.33 2.70 -0.49
C LEU A 28 -9.14 3.66 0.39
N ILE A 29 -8.49 4.28 1.38
CA ILE A 29 -9.13 5.24 2.31
C ILE A 29 -9.70 6.43 1.55
N LEU A 30 -8.93 6.97 0.58
CA LEU A 30 -9.40 8.08 -0.26
C LEU A 30 -10.64 7.68 -1.07
N CYS A 31 -10.64 6.51 -1.70
CA CYS A 31 -11.78 6.03 -2.48
C CYS A 31 -13.02 5.81 -1.61
N VAL A 32 -12.85 5.14 -0.46
CA VAL A 32 -13.95 4.89 0.48
C VAL A 32 -14.54 6.20 0.96
N ARG A 33 -13.71 7.14 1.44
CA ARG A 33 -14.21 8.43 1.92
C ARG A 33 -14.87 9.25 0.80
N GLY A 34 -14.33 9.21 -0.41
CA GLY A 34 -14.93 9.88 -1.56
C GLY A 34 -16.30 9.32 -1.96
N LEU A 35 -16.55 8.04 -1.71
CA LEU A 35 -17.89 7.45 -1.85
C LEU A 35 -18.81 7.88 -0.71
N GLU A 36 -18.37 7.78 0.54
CA GLU A 36 -19.14 8.13 1.74
C GLU A 36 -19.60 9.60 1.73
N GLU A 37 -18.72 10.52 1.33
CA GLU A 37 -18.96 11.97 1.34
C GLU A 37 -19.53 12.49 0.01
N GLY A 38 -19.82 11.61 -0.96
CA GLY A 38 -20.43 12.01 -2.23
C GLY A 38 -19.51 12.77 -3.19
N TRP A 39 -18.18 12.73 -3.00
CA TRP A 39 -17.21 13.45 -3.84
C TRP A 39 -17.18 12.98 -5.30
N HIS A 40 -17.75 11.81 -5.57
CA HIS A 40 -18.00 11.33 -6.93
C HIS A 40 -19.07 12.16 -7.67
N ALA A 41 -20.04 12.74 -6.97
CA ALA A 41 -21.08 13.59 -7.55
C ALA A 41 -20.72 15.07 -7.46
N GLU A 42 -20.28 15.52 -6.28
CA GLU A 42 -19.89 16.90 -5.99
C GLU A 42 -18.44 16.92 -5.47
N PRO A 43 -17.44 17.13 -6.34
CA PRO A 43 -16.04 17.06 -5.94
C PRO A 43 -15.66 18.12 -4.89
N ASP A 44 -15.18 17.67 -3.72
CA ASP A 44 -14.55 18.54 -2.71
C ASP A 44 -13.03 18.32 -2.69
N GLY A 45 -12.33 19.08 -3.54
CA GLY A 45 -10.88 18.99 -3.67
C GLY A 45 -10.12 19.38 -2.39
N GLU A 46 -10.65 20.28 -1.56
CA GLU A 46 -9.97 20.70 -0.33
C GLU A 46 -10.14 19.67 0.78
N ALA A 47 -11.31 19.04 0.89
CA ALA A 47 -11.50 17.90 1.79
C ALA A 47 -10.65 16.70 1.36
N ALA A 48 -10.62 16.37 0.07
CA ALA A 48 -9.77 15.30 -0.46
C ALA A 48 -8.28 15.57 -0.21
N ARG A 49 -7.82 16.81 -0.39
CA ARG A 49 -6.43 17.20 -0.11
C ARG A 49 -6.10 17.11 1.39
N ARG A 50 -7.00 17.56 2.26
CA ARG A 50 -6.84 17.44 3.72
C ARG A 50 -6.74 15.98 4.14
N LEU A 51 -7.58 15.11 3.58
CA LEU A 51 -7.53 13.67 3.84
C LEU A 51 -6.21 13.06 3.36
N LEU A 52 -5.76 13.37 2.14
CA LEU A 52 -4.48 12.88 1.63
C LEU A 52 -3.32 13.30 2.55
N LEU A 53 -3.28 14.56 2.98
CA LEU A 53 -2.26 15.06 3.92
C LEU A 53 -2.33 14.38 5.29
N ASP A 54 -3.53 14.03 5.76
CA ASP A 54 -3.71 13.27 6.99
C ASP A 54 -3.23 11.83 6.83
N ILE A 55 -3.50 11.21 5.67
CA ILE A 55 -3.03 9.86 5.34
C ILE A 55 -1.50 9.82 5.31
N ASP A 56 -0.86 10.77 4.64
CA ASP A 56 0.59 10.87 4.51
C ASP A 56 1.30 11.08 5.86
N ARG A 57 0.63 11.74 6.82
CA ARG A 57 1.16 12.00 8.17
C ARG A 57 0.93 10.86 9.14
N LYS A 58 -0.13 10.07 8.93
CA LYS A 58 -0.49 8.97 9.82
C LYS A 58 0.43 7.80 9.58
N THR A 59 0.81 7.14 10.67
CA THR A 59 1.35 5.78 10.55
C THR A 59 0.26 4.86 10.01
N LEU A 60 0.67 3.81 9.30
CA LEU A 60 -0.23 2.80 8.76
C LEU A 60 -1.16 2.17 9.84
N GLY A 61 -0.75 2.17 11.11
CA GLY A 61 -1.62 1.79 12.23
C GLY A 61 -2.75 2.78 12.53
N GLY A 62 -2.48 4.08 12.39
CA GLY A 62 -3.52 5.11 12.46
C GLY A 62 -4.49 5.05 11.28
N LEU A 63 -4.04 4.58 10.11
CA LEU A 63 -4.89 4.39 8.93
C LEU A 63 -5.89 3.24 9.12
N LEU A 64 -5.42 2.08 9.60
CA LEU A 64 -6.28 0.91 9.85
C LEU A 64 -7.31 1.12 10.95
N ALA A 65 -6.96 1.90 12.00
CA ALA A 65 -7.93 2.25 13.04
C ALA A 65 -9.12 3.04 12.46
N ASN A 66 -8.88 4.01 11.58
CA ASN A 66 -9.97 4.78 10.95
C ASN A 66 -10.78 3.91 9.97
N LEU A 67 -10.14 2.98 9.25
CA LEU A 67 -10.84 2.09 8.32
C LEU A 67 -11.81 1.14 9.03
N ARG A 68 -11.45 0.62 10.21
CA ARG A 68 -12.33 -0.25 11.02
C ARG A 68 -13.63 0.43 11.45
N GLU A 69 -13.64 1.75 11.57
CA GLU A 69 -14.85 2.51 11.94
C GLU A 69 -15.79 2.72 10.74
N SER A 70 -15.23 2.83 9.53
CA SER A 70 -15.98 3.04 8.28
C SER A 70 -16.36 1.74 7.56
N PHE A 71 -15.65 0.63 7.80
CA PHE A 71 -15.75 -0.58 7.00
C PHE A 71 -15.92 -1.85 7.85
N LEU A 72 -16.93 -2.66 7.54
CA LEU A 72 -17.02 -4.05 8.00
C LEU A 72 -16.05 -4.90 7.18
N PHE A 73 -14.76 -4.83 7.50
CA PHE A 73 -13.86 -5.88 7.07
C PHE A 73 -14.21 -7.16 7.80
N ASP A 74 -14.16 -8.27 7.07
CA ASP A 74 -14.04 -9.60 7.67
C ASP A 74 -12.85 -9.61 8.65
N ASP A 75 -12.97 -10.37 9.74
CA ASP A 75 -11.92 -10.61 10.72
C ASP A 75 -10.63 -11.09 10.02
N ASP A 76 -10.74 -11.92 8.98
CA ASP A 76 -9.59 -12.42 8.22
C ASP A 76 -8.79 -11.30 7.51
N LEU A 77 -9.49 -10.36 6.88
CA LEU A 77 -8.86 -9.24 6.18
C LEU A 77 -8.24 -8.24 7.16
N THR A 78 -8.94 -8.05 8.28
CA THR A 78 -8.48 -7.21 9.37
C THR A 78 -7.18 -7.75 9.97
N ASP A 79 -7.11 -9.07 10.21
CA ASP A 79 -5.93 -9.74 10.74
C ASP A 79 -4.77 -9.74 9.74
N LEU A 80 -5.06 -9.90 8.44
CA LEU A 80 -4.06 -9.78 7.37
C LEU A 80 -3.38 -8.41 7.42
N PHE A 81 -4.16 -7.33 7.43
CA PHE A 81 -3.61 -5.97 7.43
C PHE A 81 -2.91 -5.61 8.75
N ALA A 82 -3.44 -6.05 9.89
CA ALA A 82 -2.78 -5.88 11.19
C ALA A 82 -1.42 -6.61 11.24
N THR A 83 -1.36 -7.83 10.68
CA THR A 83 -0.13 -8.61 10.58
C THR A 83 0.89 -7.93 9.66
N ALA A 84 0.45 -7.47 8.49
CA ALA A 84 1.32 -6.75 7.55
C ALA A 84 1.84 -5.43 8.14
N LEU A 85 1.02 -4.71 8.89
CA LEU A 85 1.45 -3.51 9.62
C LEU A 85 2.56 -3.83 10.63
N ASN A 86 2.36 -4.84 11.46
CA ASN A 86 3.36 -5.27 12.44
C ASN A 86 4.66 -5.70 11.74
N CYS A 87 4.53 -6.39 10.60
CA CYS A 87 5.63 -6.79 9.76
C CYS A 87 6.41 -5.58 9.20
N ARG A 88 5.72 -4.59 8.64
CA ARG A 88 6.32 -3.33 8.18
C ARG A 88 7.07 -2.65 9.30
N ASN A 89 6.45 -2.49 10.47
CA ASN A 89 7.07 -1.81 11.60
C ASN A 89 8.32 -2.55 12.06
N ARG A 90 8.30 -3.89 12.04
CA ARG A 90 9.47 -4.72 12.28
C ARG A 90 10.55 -4.39 11.23
N VAL A 91 10.26 -4.50 9.94
CA VAL A 91 11.25 -4.25 8.88
C VAL A 91 11.90 -2.87 8.99
N ASN A 92 11.09 -1.82 9.13
CA ASN A 92 11.57 -0.43 9.05
C ASN A 92 12.20 0.11 10.34
N HIS A 93 11.76 -0.34 11.52
CA HIS A 93 12.16 0.27 12.80
C HIS A 93 13.09 -0.58 13.66
N GLY A 94 13.45 -1.81 13.25
CA GLY A 94 14.35 -2.59 14.09
C GLY A 94 14.88 -3.88 13.50
N PHE A 95 14.81 -4.06 12.18
CA PHE A 95 15.29 -5.29 11.55
C PHE A 95 16.77 -5.54 11.87
N PHE A 96 17.64 -4.58 11.54
CA PHE A 96 19.07 -4.71 11.80
C PHE A 96 19.41 -4.72 13.30
N GLU A 97 18.70 -3.94 14.11
CA GLU A 97 18.89 -3.91 15.57
C GLU A 97 18.62 -5.29 16.19
N ARG A 98 17.51 -5.95 15.84
CA ARG A 98 17.13 -7.26 16.39
C ARG A 98 18.05 -8.38 15.96
N HIS A 99 18.63 -8.27 14.76
CA HIS A 99 19.59 -9.25 14.26
C HIS A 99 21.03 -8.96 14.71
N ASN A 100 21.32 -7.74 15.19
CA ASN A 100 22.56 -7.33 15.82
C ASN A 100 23.83 -7.87 15.10
N TYR A 101 24.60 -8.74 15.76
CA TYR A 101 25.84 -9.30 15.23
C TYR A 101 25.64 -10.42 14.19
N ALA A 102 24.42 -10.88 13.94
CA ALA A 102 24.14 -11.97 12.99
C ALA A 102 24.67 -11.66 11.58
N ILE A 103 24.63 -10.39 11.15
CA ILE A 103 25.14 -9.93 9.86
C ILE A 103 26.64 -10.21 9.64
N ALA A 104 27.41 -10.39 10.72
CA ALA A 104 28.85 -10.69 10.63
C ALA A 104 29.11 -12.13 10.17
N THR A 105 28.19 -13.05 10.44
CA THR A 105 28.36 -14.48 10.14
C THR A 105 27.60 -14.90 8.89
N ALA A 106 28.08 -15.97 8.27
CA ALA A 106 27.43 -16.64 7.16
C ALA A 106 26.00 -17.08 7.50
N GLU A 107 25.88 -17.85 8.57
CA GLU A 107 24.65 -18.46 9.05
C GLU A 107 23.67 -17.40 9.53
N GLY A 108 24.17 -16.35 10.19
CA GLY A 108 23.35 -15.23 10.62
C GLY A 108 22.78 -14.43 9.44
N ARG A 109 23.54 -14.24 8.35
CA ARG A 109 22.99 -13.62 7.13
C ARG A 109 21.95 -14.51 6.45
N ASP A 110 22.16 -15.82 6.40
CA ASP A 110 21.15 -16.75 5.89
C ASP A 110 19.84 -16.66 6.70
N ALA A 111 19.93 -16.58 8.04
CA ALA A 111 18.77 -16.40 8.91
C ALA A 111 18.08 -15.04 8.71
N MET A 112 18.85 -13.97 8.54
CA MET A 112 18.31 -12.63 8.26
C MET A 112 17.57 -12.59 6.92
N VAL A 113 18.13 -13.21 5.87
CA VAL A 113 17.47 -13.32 4.56
C VAL A 113 16.18 -14.12 4.69
N ALA A 114 16.16 -15.22 5.44
CA ALA A 114 14.94 -16.01 5.67
C ALA A 114 13.85 -15.24 6.43
N ASP A 115 14.21 -14.36 7.37
CA ASP A 115 13.26 -13.46 8.05
C ASP A 115 12.70 -12.41 7.08
N LEU A 116 13.54 -11.85 6.20
CA LEU A 116 13.10 -10.93 5.16
C LEU A 116 12.21 -11.60 4.12
N GLU A 117 12.46 -12.86 3.75
CA GLU A 117 11.60 -13.59 2.83
C GLU A 117 10.19 -13.78 3.40
N GLN A 118 10.09 -14.19 4.67
CA GLN A 118 8.79 -14.28 5.35
C GLN A 118 8.11 -12.92 5.47
N SER A 119 8.88 -11.88 5.77
CA SER A 119 8.37 -10.52 5.90
C SER A 119 7.85 -10.00 4.55
N HIS A 120 8.62 -10.23 3.49
CA HIS A 120 8.27 -9.86 2.12
C HIS A 120 6.98 -10.54 1.69
N GLN A 121 6.85 -11.86 1.88
CA GLN A 121 5.63 -12.58 1.52
C GLN A 121 4.39 -12.00 2.20
N ARG A 122 4.46 -11.76 3.52
CA ARG A 122 3.33 -11.18 4.28
C ARG A 122 2.94 -9.79 3.79
N LEU A 123 3.92 -8.94 3.51
CA LEU A 123 3.69 -7.59 3.00
C LEU A 123 3.13 -7.62 1.57
N PHE A 124 3.64 -8.52 0.74
CA PHE A 124 3.22 -8.67 -0.64
C PHE A 124 1.79 -9.21 -0.74
N ASP A 125 1.42 -10.20 0.07
CA ASP A 125 0.05 -10.73 0.13
C ASP A 125 -0.95 -9.66 0.56
N ALA A 126 -0.60 -8.87 1.59
CA ALA A 126 -1.42 -7.76 2.03
C ALA A 126 -1.51 -6.65 0.98
N TRP A 127 -0.42 -6.33 0.27
CA TRP A 127 -0.43 -5.40 -0.85
C TRP A 127 -1.34 -5.88 -1.98
N GLN A 128 -1.26 -7.15 -2.38
CA GLN A 128 -2.11 -7.71 -3.43
C GLN A 128 -3.59 -7.60 -3.05
N MET A 129 -3.92 -7.93 -1.81
CA MET A 129 -5.29 -7.83 -1.31
C MET A 129 -5.77 -6.38 -1.26
N ALA A 130 -4.99 -5.48 -0.66
CA ALA A 130 -5.31 -4.05 -0.61
C ALA A 130 -5.49 -3.49 -2.02
N SER A 131 -4.61 -3.79 -2.95
CA SER A 131 -4.68 -3.32 -4.33
C SER A 131 -5.94 -3.80 -5.05
N ARG A 132 -6.33 -5.08 -4.87
CA ARG A 132 -7.56 -5.63 -5.44
C ARG A 132 -8.80 -4.90 -4.93
N ILE A 133 -8.86 -4.67 -3.62
CA ILE A 133 -9.95 -3.93 -2.99
C ILE A 133 -9.96 -2.50 -3.51
N THR A 134 -8.81 -1.81 -3.50
CA THR A 134 -8.66 -0.46 -4.04
C THR A 134 -9.13 -0.35 -5.49
N THR A 135 -8.77 -1.30 -6.35
CA THR A 135 -9.24 -1.34 -7.75
C THR A 135 -10.77 -1.43 -7.81
N ALA A 136 -11.39 -2.34 -7.05
CA ALA A 136 -12.84 -2.48 -7.02
C ALA A 136 -13.54 -1.20 -6.51
N PHE A 137 -12.98 -0.54 -5.49
CA PHE A 137 -13.50 0.73 -4.97
C PHE A 137 -13.34 1.87 -5.97
N ASN A 138 -12.23 1.93 -6.68
CA ASN A 138 -12.01 2.94 -7.70
C ASN A 138 -12.97 2.75 -8.88
N GLU A 139 -13.19 1.51 -9.34
CA GLU A 139 -14.20 1.19 -10.35
C GLU A 139 -15.61 1.61 -9.90
N ALA A 140 -15.97 1.31 -8.66
CA ALA A 140 -17.25 1.73 -8.08
C ALA A 140 -17.38 3.26 -8.00
N PHE A 141 -16.32 3.96 -7.60
CA PHE A 141 -16.29 5.42 -7.56
C PHE A 141 -16.48 6.04 -8.96
N LEU A 142 -15.79 5.51 -9.96
CA LEU A 142 -15.91 5.98 -11.34
C LEU A 142 -17.31 5.71 -11.91
N ALA A 143 -17.88 4.53 -11.66
CA ALA A 143 -19.24 4.19 -12.07
C ALA A 143 -20.28 5.10 -11.40
N ALA A 144 -20.15 5.35 -10.10
CA ALA A 144 -21.03 6.25 -9.36
C ALA A 144 -20.97 7.68 -9.90
N ARG A 145 -19.76 8.16 -10.23
CA ARG A 145 -19.56 9.47 -10.86
C ARG A 145 -20.19 9.56 -12.25
N GLU A 146 -20.01 8.54 -13.09
CA GLU A 146 -20.63 8.52 -14.42
C GLU A 146 -22.16 8.56 -14.32
N GLN A 147 -22.75 7.82 -13.37
CA GLN A 147 -24.18 7.86 -13.09
C GLN A 147 -24.65 9.24 -12.59
N ALA A 148 -23.88 9.89 -11.72
CA ALA A 148 -24.24 11.18 -11.14
C ALA A 148 -24.07 12.36 -12.11
N THR A 149 -23.04 12.34 -12.97
CA THR A 149 -22.65 13.48 -13.79
C THR A 149 -22.87 13.29 -15.29
N GLY A 150 -23.07 12.05 -15.75
CA GLY A 150 -23.05 11.67 -17.17
C GLY A 150 -21.65 11.73 -17.80
N ILE A 151 -20.59 12.00 -17.02
CA ILE A 151 -19.22 12.18 -17.53
C ILE A 151 -18.37 10.94 -17.22
N ARG A 152 -18.17 10.10 -18.24
CA ARG A 152 -17.21 8.98 -18.20
C ARG A 152 -15.77 9.50 -18.17
N ILE A 153 -14.96 9.04 -17.20
CA ILE A 153 -13.49 9.23 -17.28
C ILE A 153 -12.95 8.15 -18.23
N PRO A 154 -12.15 8.51 -19.25
CA PRO A 154 -11.45 7.53 -20.06
C PRO A 154 -10.43 6.74 -19.21
N GLU A 155 -10.37 5.43 -19.42
CA GLU A 155 -9.36 4.58 -18.79
C GLU A 155 -7.95 4.99 -19.25
N PRO A 156 -6.89 4.72 -18.49
CA PRO A 156 -5.51 4.96 -18.95
C PRO A 156 -5.18 4.28 -20.28
N THR A 157 -5.84 3.16 -20.60
CA THR A 157 -5.74 2.44 -21.88
C THR A 157 -6.42 3.16 -23.04
N ASP A 158 -7.36 4.06 -22.75
CA ASP A 158 -8.09 4.87 -23.73
C ASP A 158 -7.30 6.14 -24.11
N LEU A 159 -6.27 6.48 -23.35
CA LEU A 159 -5.42 7.63 -23.64
C LEU A 159 -4.53 7.32 -24.86
N PRO A 160 -4.42 8.24 -25.83
CA PRO A 160 -3.50 8.07 -26.94
C PRO A 160 -2.09 7.88 -26.39
N LYS A 161 -1.41 6.80 -26.84
CA LYS A 161 0.00 6.55 -26.47
C LYS A 161 0.78 7.83 -26.76
N ARG A 162 1.39 8.41 -25.71
CA ARG A 162 2.19 9.63 -25.86
C ARG A 162 3.18 9.42 -27.01
N PRO A 163 3.28 10.35 -27.97
CA PRO A 163 4.24 10.22 -29.05
C PRO A 163 5.62 10.07 -28.43
N VAL A 164 6.32 8.99 -28.79
CA VAL A 164 7.73 8.82 -28.45
C VAL A 164 8.44 9.99 -29.10
N MET A 165 8.86 10.97 -28.29
CA MET A 165 9.72 12.05 -28.74
C MET A 165 10.99 11.40 -29.30
N ARG A 166 11.07 11.26 -30.63
CA ARG A 166 12.33 10.92 -31.29
C ARG A 166 13.24 12.12 -31.09
N GLY A 167 14.30 11.93 -30.30
CA GLY A 167 15.27 12.97 -29.98
C GLY A 167 15.78 13.67 -31.24
N ALA A 168 15.85 14.99 -31.15
CA ALA A 168 16.66 15.83 -32.02
C ALA A 168 18.13 15.76 -31.58
#